data_AF-A0A7U2ER29-F1
#
_entry.id   AF-A0A7U2ER29-F1
#
_cell.length_a   1.000
_cell.length_b   1.000
_cell.length_c   1.000
_cell.angle_alpha   90.00
_cell.angle_beta   90.00
_cell.angle_gamma   90.00
#
_symmetry.space_group_name_H-M   'P 1'
#
loop_
_entity.id
_entity.type
_entity.pdbx_description
1 polymer ?
#
loop_
_entity_poly.entity_id
_entity_poly.type
_entity_poly.pdbx_seq_one_letter_code
_entity_poly.pdbx_strand_id
1 'polypeptide(L)'
;MPVTTRAKTKSHMLSKKMANKEQKAEEQSAEPLRCRLLELPPELRNRIYHFAAEAEFESDGRVPPVITRSRQEPTAATAHSPSGRTFVGLAQSCKQIRSEYRVLWLRGSSIRIKLEDVQSYVTTFYPKAEDYCNAPKLLLISWDHENNGCDEDVLFDITLLLRIRAFCPSNVIQFVCRRLVEYDLPDVDCFECGHNITCTCRAECDHEDTIEEVMFDVHVDYHYMMVLNELLANSNGTWLKSLRNDAKTRYMKIECTADTESQHLTVYIRFCVGRAPAIITKRAMHKGAIRYLQSMGLLGMHTSKAVDFVVGEAIGKFTRHAQGCGVLVPSYNQIEIAGTTKMPSDSLGVMSSTP
;
A
#
# COMPACT_ATOMS: atom_id res chain seq x y z
N MET A 1 78.90 8.52 -30.68
CA MET A 1 79.09 9.97 -30.41
C MET A 1 78.13 10.74 -31.31
N PRO A 2 77.55 11.91 -30.95
CA PRO A 2 77.65 12.68 -29.70
C PRO A 2 76.29 13.12 -29.08
N VAL A 3 76.37 13.58 -27.81
CA VAL A 3 75.77 14.82 -27.23
C VAL A 3 74.27 14.87 -26.84
N THR A 4 74.07 14.64 -25.52
CA THR A 4 73.34 15.44 -24.52
C THR A 4 72.08 16.23 -24.90
N THR A 5 70.99 16.02 -24.15
CA THR A 5 70.12 17.11 -23.62
C THR A 5 69.31 16.62 -22.42
N ARG A 6 69.86 16.76 -21.20
CA ARG A 6 69.19 16.44 -19.93
C ARG A 6 69.20 17.67 -19.03
N ALA A 7 68.38 18.68 -19.33
CA ALA A 7 68.26 19.88 -18.49
C ALA A 7 67.00 20.74 -18.79
N LYS A 8 65.77 20.18 -18.78
CA LYS A 8 64.54 21.02 -18.81
C LYS A 8 63.38 20.58 -17.90
N THR A 9 63.50 19.49 -17.14
CA THR A 9 62.33 18.89 -16.45
C THR A 9 62.06 19.38 -15.03
N LYS A 10 62.97 20.15 -14.40
CA LYS A 10 62.77 20.60 -12.99
C LYS A 10 61.94 21.87 -12.85
N SER A 11 61.91 22.76 -13.84
CA SER A 11 61.19 24.04 -13.74
C SER A 11 59.66 23.89 -13.82
N HIS A 12 59.17 22.92 -14.60
CA HIS A 12 57.73 22.73 -14.81
C HIS A 12 57.03 22.04 -13.62
N MET A 13 57.76 21.26 -12.82
CA MET A 13 57.20 20.60 -11.62
C MET A 13 57.04 21.54 -10.42
N LEU A 14 57.85 22.60 -10.31
CA LEU A 14 57.72 23.59 -9.24
C LEU A 14 56.53 24.52 -9.44
N SER A 15 56.23 24.91 -10.68
CA SER A 15 55.06 25.76 -11.00
C SER A 15 53.72 25.05 -10.73
N LYS A 16 53.58 23.76 -11.07
CA LYS A 16 52.36 22.99 -10.73
C LYS A 16 52.15 22.80 -9.22
N LYS A 17 53.24 22.71 -8.42
CA LYS A 17 53.12 22.60 -6.96
C LYS A 17 52.68 23.90 -6.30
N MET A 18 53.01 25.06 -6.86
CA MET A 18 52.58 26.36 -6.32
C MET A 18 51.12 26.66 -6.68
N ALA A 19 50.68 26.41 -7.93
CA ALA A 19 49.27 26.57 -8.31
C ALA A 19 48.33 25.65 -7.51
N ASN A 20 48.76 24.42 -7.19
CA ASN A 20 47.98 23.47 -6.40
C ASN A 20 48.01 23.79 -4.89
N LYS A 21 48.93 24.67 -4.43
CA LYS A 21 49.00 25.13 -3.04
C LYS A 21 48.12 26.37 -2.82
N GLU A 22 47.99 27.23 -3.82
CA GLU A 22 47.08 28.39 -3.79
C GLU A 22 45.62 27.95 -3.87
N GLN A 23 45.25 27.01 -4.76
CA GLN A 23 43.89 26.45 -4.79
C GLN A 23 43.51 25.75 -3.47
N LYS A 24 44.48 25.08 -2.83
CA LYS A 24 44.25 24.41 -1.54
C LYS A 24 44.16 25.40 -0.36
N ALA A 25 44.73 26.59 -0.48
CA ALA A 25 44.63 27.64 0.55
C ALA A 25 43.32 28.42 0.42
N GLU A 26 42.80 28.60 -0.80
CA GLU A 26 41.51 29.27 -1.03
C GLU A 26 40.32 28.38 -0.59
N GLU A 27 40.44 27.06 -0.77
CA GLU A 27 39.44 26.08 -0.31
C GLU A 27 39.42 25.88 1.22
N GLN A 28 40.42 26.39 1.96
CA GLN A 28 40.52 26.28 3.42
C GLN A 28 39.90 27.44 4.21
N SER A 29 39.40 28.50 3.56
CA SER A 29 38.76 29.63 4.28
C SER A 29 37.24 29.74 4.10
N ALA A 30 36.63 28.91 3.27
CA ALA A 30 35.17 28.87 3.17
C ALA A 30 34.60 28.18 4.42
N GLU A 31 34.02 28.97 5.33
CA GLU A 31 33.20 28.42 6.39
C GLU A 31 32.18 27.43 5.77
N PRO A 32 32.00 26.24 6.36
CA PRO A 32 31.08 25.25 5.82
C PRO A 32 29.71 25.90 5.68
N LEU A 33 29.17 25.89 4.45
CA LEU A 33 27.88 26.49 4.12
C LEU A 33 26.83 25.98 5.11
N ARG A 34 26.46 26.83 6.08
CA ARG A 34 25.43 26.50 7.06
C ARG A 34 24.07 26.51 6.37
N CYS A 35 23.26 25.50 6.67
CA CYS A 35 21.90 25.43 6.15
C CYS A 35 21.03 26.52 6.79
N ARG A 36 20.89 27.67 6.11
CA ARG A 36 20.10 28.83 6.58
C ARG A 36 18.61 28.52 6.81
N LEU A 37 18.10 27.42 6.26
CA LEU A 37 16.72 26.98 6.48
C LEU A 37 16.43 26.70 7.96
N LEU A 38 17.42 26.18 8.71
CA LEU A 38 17.28 25.90 10.14
C LEU A 38 17.36 27.16 11.02
N GLU A 39 17.90 28.25 10.48
CA GLU A 39 17.98 29.55 11.15
C GLU A 39 16.65 30.33 11.06
N LEU A 40 15.75 29.93 10.14
CA LEU A 40 14.43 30.52 10.03
C LEU A 40 13.56 30.20 11.25
N PRO A 41 12.72 31.13 11.73
CA PRO A 41 11.69 30.84 12.71
C PRO A 41 10.78 29.66 12.28
N PRO A 42 10.26 28.86 13.24
CA PRO A 42 9.40 27.72 12.95
C PRO A 42 8.21 28.05 12.05
N GLU A 43 7.64 29.25 12.16
CA GLU A 43 6.50 29.71 11.37
C GLU A 43 6.85 29.80 9.88
N LEU A 44 8.05 30.30 9.56
CA LEU A 44 8.53 30.38 8.18
C LEU A 44 8.86 28.98 7.64
N ARG A 45 9.44 28.11 8.47
CA ARG A 45 9.67 26.70 8.08
C ARG A 45 8.35 26.00 7.77
N ASN A 46 7.32 26.17 8.60
CA ASN A 46 5.99 25.61 8.35
C ASN A 46 5.37 26.13 7.05
N ARG A 47 5.53 27.42 6.72
CA ARG A 47 5.09 27.96 5.41
C ARG A 47 5.81 27.29 4.25
N ILE A 48 7.12 27.07 4.37
CA ILE A 48 7.89 26.33 3.35
C ILE A 48 7.40 24.88 3.24
N TYR A 49 7.11 24.23 4.37
CA TYR A 49 6.56 22.87 4.39
C TYR A 49 5.18 22.79 3.74
N HIS A 50 4.31 23.76 3.97
CA HIS A 50 3.00 23.84 3.31
C HIS A 50 3.13 24.09 1.81
N PHE A 51 4.05 24.97 1.39
CA PHE A 51 4.36 25.15 -0.02
C PHE A 51 4.90 23.86 -0.67
N ALA A 52 5.67 23.09 0.10
CA ALA A 52 6.23 21.82 -0.30
C ALA A 52 5.26 20.63 -0.13
N ALA A 53 3.99 20.86 0.20
CA ALA A 53 3.00 19.78 0.24
C ALA A 53 2.72 19.27 -1.18
N GLU A 54 2.49 17.97 -1.32
CA GLU A 54 2.14 17.36 -2.61
C GLU A 54 0.74 17.80 -3.04
N ALA A 55 0.50 17.85 -4.35
CA ALA A 55 -0.83 18.14 -4.88
C ALA A 55 -1.83 17.06 -4.45
N GLU A 56 -3.06 17.46 -4.16
CA GLU A 56 -4.12 16.51 -3.85
C GLU A 56 -4.55 15.77 -5.11
N PHE A 57 -4.45 14.44 -5.09
CA PHE A 57 -4.85 13.60 -6.23
C PHE A 57 -6.38 13.42 -6.33
N GLU A 58 -7.10 13.62 -5.21
CA GLU A 58 -8.55 13.39 -5.12
C GLU A 58 -9.39 14.37 -5.93
N SER A 59 -8.97 15.64 -6.09
CA SER A 59 -9.81 16.67 -6.73
C SER A 59 -9.95 16.49 -8.24
N ASP A 60 -8.95 15.90 -8.88
CA ASP A 60 -8.82 15.89 -10.34
C ASP A 60 -9.14 14.52 -10.94
N GLY A 61 -9.61 13.56 -10.13
CA GLY A 61 -9.79 12.17 -10.53
C GLY A 61 -8.49 11.43 -10.87
N ARG A 62 -7.33 12.05 -10.59
CA ARG A 62 -6.02 11.48 -10.92
C ARG A 62 -5.64 10.44 -9.88
N VAL A 63 -5.12 9.30 -10.34
CA VAL A 63 -4.62 8.26 -9.44
C VAL A 63 -3.11 8.46 -9.26
N PRO A 64 -2.57 8.52 -8.02
CA PRO A 64 -1.14 8.64 -7.81
C PRO A 64 -0.39 7.48 -8.47
N PRO A 65 0.78 7.71 -9.11
CA PRO A 65 1.53 6.66 -9.79
C PRO A 65 2.02 5.58 -8.79
N VAL A 66 2.14 4.32 -9.25
CA VAL A 66 2.71 3.24 -8.42
C VAL A 66 4.14 3.60 -8.04
N ILE A 67 4.43 3.59 -6.76
CA ILE A 67 5.80 3.68 -6.25
C ILE A 67 6.43 2.31 -6.36
N THR A 68 7.35 2.16 -7.30
CA THR A 68 8.18 0.98 -7.43
C THR A 68 9.51 1.20 -6.73
N ARG A 69 10.02 0.15 -6.07
CA ARG A 69 11.39 0.17 -5.50
C ARG A 69 12.47 -0.02 -6.55
N SER A 70 12.09 -0.59 -7.69
CA SER A 70 13.04 -0.95 -8.71
C SER A 70 13.63 0.30 -9.34
N ARG A 71 14.96 0.30 -9.48
CA ARG A 71 15.70 1.25 -10.33
C ARG A 71 15.49 0.93 -11.81
N GLN A 72 14.26 0.54 -12.18
CA GLN A 72 13.90 0.40 -13.57
C GLN A 72 14.07 1.77 -14.21
N GLU A 73 14.81 1.79 -15.32
CA GLU A 73 14.99 3.03 -16.07
C GLU A 73 13.61 3.56 -16.43
N PRO A 74 13.34 4.86 -16.17
CA PRO A 74 12.06 5.45 -16.51
C PRO A 74 11.79 5.21 -17.99
N THR A 75 10.68 4.53 -18.28
CA THR A 75 10.19 4.43 -19.65
C THR A 75 9.87 5.85 -20.17
N ALA A 76 9.97 6.08 -21.48
CA ALA A 76 9.69 7.40 -22.06
C ALA A 76 8.30 7.95 -21.67
N ALA A 77 7.32 7.07 -21.44
CA ALA A 77 5.98 7.43 -20.97
C ALA A 77 5.95 7.90 -19.49
N THR A 78 6.84 7.41 -18.63
CA THR A 78 6.88 7.79 -17.21
C THR A 78 7.77 9.00 -16.94
N ALA A 79 8.63 9.39 -17.88
CA ALA A 79 9.56 10.51 -17.74
C ALA A 79 8.88 11.89 -17.59
N HIS A 80 7.63 12.03 -18.06
CA HIS A 80 6.90 13.30 -18.06
C HIS A 80 5.87 13.44 -16.96
N SER A 81 5.57 12.38 -16.21
CA SER A 81 4.68 12.50 -15.06
C SER A 81 5.48 13.11 -13.92
N PRO A 82 5.18 14.36 -13.47
CA PRO A 82 5.86 14.94 -12.33
C PRO A 82 5.68 13.95 -11.17
N SER A 83 6.78 13.35 -10.73
CA SER A 83 6.77 12.49 -9.57
C SER A 83 6.09 13.30 -8.47
N GLY A 84 4.98 12.82 -7.90
CA GLY A 84 4.26 13.53 -6.83
C GLY A 84 5.18 13.93 -5.66
N ARG A 85 6.37 13.33 -5.61
CA ARG A 85 7.44 13.45 -4.64
C ARG A 85 8.44 14.59 -4.89
N THR A 86 8.01 15.72 -5.47
CA THR A 86 8.89 16.88 -5.76
C THR A 86 9.70 17.33 -4.54
N PHE A 87 9.20 17.10 -3.33
CA PHE A 87 9.81 17.59 -2.08
C PHE A 87 10.30 16.48 -1.13
N VAL A 88 10.40 15.22 -1.58
CA VAL A 88 10.95 14.13 -0.75
C VAL A 88 12.37 14.41 -0.26
N GLY A 89 13.14 15.20 -1.01
CA GLY A 89 14.46 15.67 -0.60
C GLY A 89 14.46 16.43 0.74
N LEU A 90 13.40 17.19 1.05
CA LEU A 90 13.29 17.88 2.34
C LEU A 90 13.23 16.88 3.50
N ALA A 91 12.46 15.78 3.34
CA ALA A 91 12.38 14.71 4.33
C ALA A 91 13.72 13.95 4.50
N GLN A 92 14.64 14.07 3.55
CA GLN A 92 15.94 13.39 3.58
C GLN A 92 17.10 14.30 4.04
N SER A 93 16.94 15.63 3.94
CA SER A 93 17.99 16.63 4.15
C SER A 93 18.75 16.54 5.50
N CYS A 94 18.09 16.80 6.63
CA CYS A 94 18.71 16.74 7.96
C CYS A 94 17.73 16.18 9.01
N LYS A 95 18.26 15.80 10.19
CA LYS A 95 17.45 15.19 11.26
C LYS A 95 16.29 16.09 11.71
N GLN A 96 16.52 17.40 11.84
CA GLN A 96 15.52 18.34 12.32
C GLN A 96 14.38 18.54 11.31
N ILE A 97 14.70 18.85 10.05
CA ILE A 97 13.68 18.98 8.99
C ILE A 97 12.91 17.67 8.85
N ARG A 98 13.59 16.52 8.93
CA ARG A 98 12.93 15.22 8.90
C ARG A 98 11.95 15.04 10.05
N SER A 99 12.28 15.43 11.28
CA SER A 99 11.33 15.31 12.40
C SER A 99 10.13 16.25 12.27
N GLU A 100 10.30 17.42 11.65
CA GLU A 100 9.23 18.41 11.48
C GLU A 100 8.37 18.10 10.24
N TYR A 101 8.99 18.01 9.06
CA TYR A 101 8.31 17.91 7.77
C TYR A 101 7.79 16.50 7.47
N ARG A 102 8.50 15.43 7.85
CA ARG A 102 8.12 14.06 7.45
C ARG A 102 6.71 13.70 7.90
N VAL A 103 6.32 14.10 9.11
CA VAL A 103 4.99 13.80 9.65
C VAL A 103 3.91 14.53 8.86
N LEU A 104 4.14 15.80 8.51
CA LEU A 104 3.23 16.59 7.67
C LEU A 104 3.11 16.00 6.27
N TRP A 105 4.25 15.68 5.65
CA TRP A 105 4.32 15.08 4.32
C TRP A 105 3.60 13.73 4.27
N LEU A 106 3.90 12.82 5.22
CA LEU A 106 3.24 11.52 5.25
C LEU A 106 1.73 11.68 5.39
N ARG A 107 1.25 12.46 6.36
CA ARG A 107 -0.20 12.68 6.58
C ARG A 107 -0.91 13.30 5.38
N GLY A 108 -0.25 14.20 4.64
CA GLY A 108 -0.82 14.85 3.46
C GLY A 108 -0.71 14.05 2.17
N SER A 109 0.12 12.99 2.14
CA SER A 109 0.42 12.27 0.90
C SER A 109 -0.71 11.34 0.44
N SER A 110 -0.77 11.14 -0.88
CA SER A 110 -1.56 10.09 -1.55
C SER A 110 -0.59 9.11 -2.22
N ILE A 111 -0.60 7.86 -1.78
CA ILE A 111 0.44 6.89 -2.10
C ILE A 111 -0.19 5.68 -2.77
N ARG A 112 0.32 5.27 -3.94
CA ARG A 112 -0.02 3.99 -4.60
C ARG A 112 1.18 3.05 -4.53
N ILE A 113 1.00 1.85 -3.99
CA ILE A 113 2.04 0.80 -3.89
C ILE A 113 1.47 -0.54 -4.33
N LYS A 114 2.34 -1.50 -4.66
CA LYS A 114 1.93 -2.88 -4.90
C LYS A 114 1.67 -3.62 -3.58
N LEU A 115 0.90 -4.70 -3.62
CA LEU A 115 0.58 -5.47 -2.41
C LEU A 115 1.83 -6.07 -1.76
N GLU A 116 2.74 -6.63 -2.54
CA GLU A 116 3.99 -7.23 -2.06
C GLU A 116 4.90 -6.22 -1.33
N ASP A 117 4.74 -4.94 -1.66
CA ASP A 117 5.50 -3.85 -1.05
C ASP A 117 4.87 -3.34 0.26
N VAL A 118 3.63 -3.72 0.60
CA VAL A 118 2.92 -3.22 1.81
C VAL A 118 3.73 -3.46 3.07
N GLN A 119 4.19 -4.69 3.31
CA GLN A 119 4.95 -5.02 4.51
C GLN A 119 6.19 -4.15 4.63
N SER A 120 6.92 -3.99 3.54
CA SER A 120 8.19 -3.27 3.56
C SER A 120 7.99 -1.75 3.56
N TYR A 121 6.91 -1.25 2.95
CA TYR A 121 6.46 0.13 3.07
C TYR A 121 6.11 0.47 4.52
N VAL A 122 5.22 -0.31 5.15
CA VAL A 122 4.77 -0.06 6.52
C VAL A 122 5.93 -0.13 7.51
N THR A 123 6.80 -1.13 7.41
CA THR A 123 7.99 -1.22 8.30
C THR A 123 8.98 -0.07 8.12
N THR A 124 9.08 0.50 6.91
CA THR A 124 9.98 1.63 6.63
C THR A 124 9.39 2.96 7.11
N PHE A 125 8.10 3.19 6.88
CA PHE A 125 7.46 4.48 7.16
C PHE A 125 6.81 4.55 8.54
N TYR A 126 6.39 3.40 9.06
CA TYR A 126 5.63 3.25 10.31
C TYR A 126 6.15 2.05 11.14
N PRO A 127 7.40 2.09 11.60
CA PRO A 127 8.01 0.96 12.31
C PRO A 127 7.32 0.61 13.63
N LYS A 128 6.56 1.54 14.22
CA LYS A 128 5.82 1.34 15.46
C LYS A 128 4.33 1.61 15.27
N ALA A 129 3.50 0.96 16.09
CA ALA A 129 2.05 1.14 16.05
C ALA A 129 1.65 2.59 16.39
N GLU A 130 2.42 3.29 17.23
CA GLU A 130 2.17 4.71 17.52
C GLU A 130 2.34 5.59 16.28
N ASP A 131 3.16 5.17 15.31
CA ASP A 131 3.39 5.93 14.08
C ASP A 131 2.21 5.83 13.11
N TYR A 132 1.31 4.85 13.25
CA TYR A 132 0.15 4.66 12.37
C TYR A 132 -0.83 5.83 12.40
N CYS A 133 -0.84 6.67 13.45
CA CYS A 133 -1.62 7.91 13.46
C CYS A 133 -1.14 8.93 12.41
N ASN A 134 0.02 8.70 11.79
CA ASN A 134 0.60 9.52 10.73
C ASN A 134 0.47 8.86 9.33
N ALA A 135 -0.44 7.88 9.19
CA ALA A 135 -0.77 7.25 7.93
C ALA A 135 -1.09 8.30 6.84
N PRO A 136 -0.88 7.97 5.55
CA PRO A 136 -1.20 8.90 4.48
C PRO A 136 -2.68 9.24 4.45
N LYS A 137 -3.05 10.33 3.78
CA LYS A 137 -4.47 10.64 3.55
C LYS A 137 -5.10 9.51 2.75
N LEU A 138 -4.41 9.08 1.69
CA LEU A 138 -4.83 8.02 0.78
C LEU A 138 -3.71 6.99 0.58
N LEU A 139 -4.01 5.71 0.79
CA LEU A 139 -3.13 4.58 0.48
C LEU A 139 -3.84 3.63 -0.50
N LEU A 140 -3.41 3.65 -1.75
CA LEU A 140 -3.89 2.76 -2.79
C LEU A 140 -2.99 1.54 -2.92
N ILE A 141 -3.60 0.36 -2.92
CA ILE A 141 -2.94 -0.92 -3.18
C ILE A 141 -3.25 -1.29 -4.63
N SER A 142 -2.25 -1.11 -5.50
CA SER A 142 -2.33 -1.52 -6.90
C SER A 142 -2.36 -3.05 -6.96
N TRP A 143 -3.44 -3.58 -7.52
CA TRP A 143 -3.74 -5.00 -7.56
C TRP A 143 -4.02 -5.48 -8.98
N ASP A 144 -3.52 -6.65 -9.29
CA ASP A 144 -3.66 -7.32 -10.58
C ASP A 144 -3.56 -8.82 -10.32
N HIS A 145 -4.67 -9.55 -10.45
CA HIS A 145 -4.67 -10.96 -10.09
C HIS A 145 -3.99 -11.85 -11.15
N GLU A 146 -3.87 -11.39 -12.40
CA GLU A 146 -3.22 -12.15 -13.48
C GLU A 146 -1.69 -12.11 -13.36
N ASN A 147 -1.14 -10.92 -13.10
CA ASN A 147 0.32 -10.72 -13.09
C ASN A 147 0.99 -11.19 -11.80
N ASN A 148 0.23 -11.34 -10.72
CA ASN A 148 0.79 -11.73 -9.43
C ASN A 148 1.09 -13.23 -9.30
N GLY A 149 0.78 -14.03 -10.33
CA GLY A 149 0.95 -15.49 -10.29
C GLY A 149 0.16 -16.11 -9.13
N CYS A 150 -0.95 -15.47 -8.75
CA CYS A 150 -1.81 -15.96 -7.71
C CYS A 150 -2.58 -17.15 -8.27
N ASP A 151 -2.11 -18.36 -8.00
CA ASP A 151 -3.00 -19.51 -7.96
C ASP A 151 -4.21 -19.12 -7.07
N GLU A 152 -5.42 -19.61 -7.37
CA GLU A 152 -6.69 -19.23 -6.71
C GLU A 152 -6.71 -19.41 -5.17
N ASP A 153 -5.67 -20.02 -4.62
CA ASP A 153 -5.48 -20.30 -3.20
C ASP A 153 -4.43 -19.39 -2.51
N VAL A 154 -3.86 -18.40 -3.19
CA VAL A 154 -2.81 -17.56 -2.60
C VAL A 154 -3.40 -16.60 -1.56
N LEU A 155 -3.15 -16.93 -0.29
CA LEU A 155 -3.46 -16.07 0.84
C LEU A 155 -2.57 -14.83 0.86
N PHE A 156 -3.20 -13.66 0.95
CA PHE A 156 -2.51 -12.40 1.17
C PHE A 156 -2.87 -11.75 2.51
N ASP A 157 -1.87 -11.21 3.20
CA ASP A 157 -1.99 -10.63 4.54
C ASP A 157 -2.37 -9.15 4.47
N ILE A 158 -3.57 -8.82 4.96
CA ILE A 158 -4.07 -7.43 5.05
C ILE A 158 -4.04 -6.88 6.48
N THR A 159 -3.47 -7.62 7.43
CA THR A 159 -3.46 -7.27 8.86
C THR A 159 -2.88 -5.88 9.10
N LEU A 160 -1.79 -5.53 8.40
CA LEU A 160 -1.15 -4.23 8.57
C LEU A 160 -2.02 -3.07 8.06
N LEU A 161 -2.73 -3.25 6.95
CA LEU A 161 -3.63 -2.24 6.40
C LEU A 161 -4.76 -1.95 7.38
N LEU A 162 -5.39 -3.00 7.91
CA LEU A 162 -6.45 -2.88 8.92
C LEU A 162 -5.96 -2.22 10.22
N ARG A 163 -4.75 -2.57 10.69
CA ARG A 163 -4.15 -1.91 11.85
C ARG A 163 -3.91 -0.42 11.60
N ILE A 164 -3.38 -0.04 10.43
CA ILE A 164 -3.19 1.38 10.08
C ILE A 164 -4.53 2.12 10.13
N ARG A 165 -5.55 1.59 9.46
CA ARG A 165 -6.91 2.15 9.45
C ARG A 165 -7.50 2.31 10.85
N ALA A 166 -7.18 1.40 11.76
CA ALA A 166 -7.63 1.46 13.14
C ALA A 166 -7.02 2.65 13.90
N PHE A 167 -5.75 2.99 13.69
CA PHE A 167 -5.09 4.12 14.37
C PHE A 167 -5.34 5.47 13.69
N CYS A 168 -5.61 5.50 12.38
CA CYS A 168 -5.91 6.72 11.64
C CYS A 168 -7.28 6.59 10.93
N PRO A 169 -8.40 6.92 11.61
CA PRO A 169 -9.70 6.71 10.99
C PRO A 169 -10.04 7.59 9.78
N SER A 170 -9.30 8.68 9.60
CA SER A 170 -9.40 9.58 8.45
C SER A 170 -8.62 9.08 7.23
N ASN A 171 -7.72 8.10 7.39
CA ASN A 171 -7.00 7.52 6.27
C ASN A 171 -7.93 6.62 5.45
N VAL A 172 -7.86 6.78 4.13
CA VAL A 172 -8.52 5.92 3.15
C VAL A 172 -7.51 4.89 2.66
N ILE A 173 -7.83 3.60 2.80
CA ILE A 173 -7.06 2.50 2.23
C ILE A 173 -7.96 1.75 1.27
N GLN A 174 -7.52 1.60 0.02
CA GLN A 174 -8.30 0.94 -1.02
C GLN A 174 -7.39 0.14 -1.93
N PHE A 175 -7.86 -1.02 -2.36
CA PHE A 175 -7.32 -1.73 -3.51
C PHE A 175 -7.88 -1.07 -4.78
N VAL A 176 -7.02 -0.93 -5.80
CA VAL A 176 -7.39 -0.44 -7.13
C VAL A 176 -6.89 -1.40 -8.20
N CYS A 177 -7.71 -1.66 -9.21
CA CYS A 177 -7.34 -2.52 -10.34
C CYS A 177 -6.25 -1.80 -11.15
N ARG A 178 -5.05 -2.39 -11.22
CA ARG A 178 -3.92 -1.83 -11.97
C ARG A 178 -4.29 -1.62 -13.43
N ARG A 179 -4.98 -2.59 -14.04
CA ARG A 179 -5.36 -2.56 -15.45
C ARG A 179 -6.25 -1.37 -15.79
N LEU A 180 -7.29 -1.13 -15.00
CA LEU A 180 -8.18 0.02 -15.18
C LEU A 180 -7.44 1.36 -14.95
N VAL A 181 -6.56 1.42 -13.95
CA VAL A 181 -5.85 2.65 -13.60
C VAL A 181 -4.74 3.00 -14.62
N GLU A 182 -4.10 1.99 -15.20
CA GLU A 182 -3.00 2.16 -16.15
C GLU A 182 -3.45 2.04 -17.61
N TYR A 183 -4.76 1.87 -17.85
CA TYR A 183 -5.33 1.56 -19.16
C TYR A 183 -4.65 0.37 -19.85
N ASP A 184 -4.25 -0.64 -19.06
CA ASP A 184 -3.65 -1.89 -19.51
C ASP A 184 -4.75 -2.91 -19.82
N LEU A 185 -5.51 -2.60 -20.87
CA LEU A 185 -6.68 -3.35 -21.31
C LEU A 185 -6.27 -4.58 -22.14
N PRO A 186 -7.06 -5.67 -22.11
CA PRO A 186 -6.80 -6.84 -22.95
C PRO A 186 -6.81 -6.49 -24.44
N ASP A 187 -6.01 -7.23 -25.18
CA ASP A 187 -5.87 -7.12 -26.62
C ASP A 187 -7.13 -7.68 -27.31
N VAL A 188 -8.11 -6.83 -27.61
CA VAL A 188 -9.36 -7.23 -28.28
C VAL A 188 -9.57 -6.49 -29.60
N ASP A 189 -10.25 -7.14 -30.55
CA ASP A 189 -10.59 -6.54 -31.83
C ASP A 189 -11.80 -5.62 -31.67
N CYS A 190 -11.70 -4.41 -32.24
CA CYS A 190 -12.79 -3.46 -32.33
C CYS A 190 -13.91 -4.00 -33.22
N PHE A 191 -15.15 -3.94 -32.72
CA PHE A 191 -16.32 -4.46 -33.43
C PHE A 191 -16.58 -3.74 -34.77
N GLU A 192 -16.16 -2.49 -34.91
CA GLU A 192 -16.39 -1.70 -36.13
C GLU A 192 -15.36 -1.97 -37.22
N CYS A 193 -14.07 -1.89 -36.90
CA CYS A 193 -13.00 -1.99 -37.90
C CYS A 193 -12.29 -3.35 -37.94
N GLY A 194 -12.50 -4.22 -36.96
CA GLY A 194 -11.80 -5.52 -36.84
C GLY A 194 -10.30 -5.40 -36.56
N HIS A 195 -9.80 -4.20 -36.27
CA HIS A 195 -8.44 -4.02 -35.75
C HIS A 195 -8.45 -3.99 -34.23
N ASN A 196 -7.31 -4.28 -33.64
CA ASN A 196 -7.13 -4.19 -32.20
C ASN A 196 -7.46 -2.80 -31.61
N ILE A 197 -8.00 -2.74 -30.39
CA ILE A 197 -8.31 -1.45 -29.70
C ILE A 197 -7.09 -0.55 -29.46
N THR A 198 -5.88 -1.09 -29.49
CA THR A 198 -4.61 -0.34 -29.42
C THR A 198 -4.08 0.05 -30.81
N CYS A 199 -4.81 -0.25 -31.88
CA CYS A 199 -4.37 0.01 -33.24
C CYS A 199 -4.26 1.50 -33.53
N THR A 200 -3.18 1.91 -34.18
CA THR A 200 -3.01 3.28 -34.68
C THR A 200 -3.59 3.45 -36.08
N CYS A 201 -4.71 2.79 -36.40
CA CYS A 201 -5.25 2.86 -37.76
C CYS A 201 -5.67 4.31 -38.07
N ARG A 202 -5.41 4.75 -39.31
CA ARG A 202 -5.77 6.10 -39.80
C ARG A 202 -7.25 6.22 -40.16
N ALA A 203 -7.99 5.11 -40.13
CA ALA A 203 -9.42 5.14 -40.32
C ALA A 203 -10.02 5.90 -39.14
N GLU A 204 -11.03 6.73 -39.41
CA GLU A 204 -11.82 7.45 -38.41
C GLU A 204 -12.68 6.47 -37.58
N CYS A 205 -12.10 5.35 -37.16
CA CYS A 205 -12.74 4.37 -36.31
C CYS A 205 -12.69 4.90 -34.88
N ASP A 206 -13.86 5.06 -34.31
CA ASP A 206 -13.98 5.34 -32.89
C ASP A 206 -13.86 4.02 -32.13
N HIS A 207 -12.88 3.94 -31.23
CA HIS A 207 -12.68 2.76 -30.39
C HIS A 207 -13.36 2.91 -29.02
N GLU A 208 -14.00 4.05 -28.74
CA GLU A 208 -14.59 4.39 -27.44
C GLU A 208 -15.56 3.29 -26.96
N ASP A 209 -16.52 2.88 -27.78
CA ASP A 209 -17.51 1.86 -27.41
C ASP A 209 -16.87 0.51 -27.05
N THR A 210 -15.87 0.05 -27.84
CA THR A 210 -15.17 -1.21 -27.55
C THR A 210 -14.33 -1.07 -26.27
N ILE A 211 -13.68 0.08 -26.06
CA ILE A 211 -12.89 0.35 -24.86
C ILE A 211 -13.79 0.38 -23.62
N GLU A 212 -14.97 1.00 -23.68
CA GLU A 212 -15.94 1.04 -22.59
C GLU A 212 -16.44 -0.37 -22.22
N GLU A 213 -16.77 -1.19 -23.20
CA GLU A 213 -17.18 -2.59 -22.97
C GLU A 213 -16.07 -3.40 -22.29
N VAL A 214 -14.84 -3.29 -22.79
CA VAL A 214 -13.67 -3.96 -22.19
C VAL A 214 -13.39 -3.46 -20.77
N MET A 215 -13.52 -2.15 -20.53
CA MET A 215 -13.37 -1.59 -19.18
C MET A 215 -14.45 -2.09 -18.24
N PHE A 216 -15.68 -2.28 -18.71
CA PHE A 216 -16.78 -2.85 -17.94
C PHE A 216 -16.48 -4.32 -17.59
N ASP A 217 -16.03 -5.12 -18.54
CA ASP A 217 -15.66 -6.52 -18.30
C ASP A 217 -14.53 -6.63 -17.27
N VAL A 218 -13.45 -5.85 -17.44
CA VAL A 218 -12.36 -5.78 -16.46
C VAL A 218 -12.86 -5.26 -15.11
N HIS A 219 -13.88 -4.41 -15.06
CA HIS A 219 -14.46 -3.99 -13.79
C HIS A 219 -15.22 -5.14 -13.09
N VAL A 220 -15.98 -5.92 -13.86
CA VAL A 220 -16.72 -7.09 -13.36
C VAL A 220 -15.77 -8.17 -12.84
N ASP A 221 -14.66 -8.41 -13.52
CA ASP A 221 -13.63 -9.40 -13.14
C ASP A 221 -12.87 -9.04 -11.85
N TYR A 222 -13.08 -7.82 -11.34
CA TYR A 222 -12.47 -7.33 -10.11
C TYR A 222 -13.53 -6.91 -9.07
N HIS A 223 -14.77 -7.38 -9.21
CA HIS A 223 -15.86 -7.03 -8.30
C HIS A 223 -15.56 -7.41 -6.84
N TYR A 224 -14.82 -8.50 -6.57
CA TYR A 224 -14.39 -8.85 -5.21
C TYR A 224 -13.59 -7.72 -4.50
N MET A 225 -12.95 -6.82 -5.27
CA MET A 225 -12.25 -5.67 -4.72
C MET A 225 -13.19 -4.68 -4.01
N MET A 226 -14.44 -4.56 -4.46
CA MET A 226 -15.44 -3.75 -3.75
C MET A 226 -15.68 -4.29 -2.34
N VAL A 227 -15.77 -5.61 -2.21
CA VAL A 227 -15.95 -6.30 -0.93
C VAL A 227 -14.74 -6.08 -0.01
N LEU A 228 -13.54 -6.20 -0.57
CA LEU A 228 -12.29 -5.95 0.14
C LEU A 228 -12.17 -4.49 0.60
N ASN A 229 -12.57 -3.54 -0.25
CA ASN A 229 -12.58 -2.12 0.08
C ASN A 229 -13.63 -1.79 1.16
N GLU A 230 -14.79 -2.44 1.14
CA GLU A 230 -15.78 -2.33 2.20
C GLU A 230 -15.25 -2.86 3.54
N LEU A 231 -14.56 -4.01 3.54
CA LEU A 231 -13.89 -4.57 4.72
C LEU A 231 -12.86 -3.60 5.31
N LEU A 232 -12.03 -2.98 4.46
CA LEU A 232 -11.05 -1.97 4.88
C LEU A 232 -11.71 -0.68 5.38
N ALA A 233 -12.87 -0.31 4.82
CA ALA A 233 -13.62 0.87 5.22
C ALA A 233 -14.44 0.66 6.51
N ASN A 234 -14.55 -0.56 7.02
CA ASN A 234 -15.35 -0.88 8.21
C ASN A 234 -14.96 0.00 9.41
N SER A 235 -15.89 0.84 9.84
CA SER A 235 -15.73 1.85 10.89
C SER A 235 -16.26 1.40 12.25
N ASN A 236 -16.67 0.13 12.41
CA ASN A 236 -17.18 -0.40 13.66
C ASN A 236 -16.19 -0.18 14.82
N GLY A 237 -16.64 0.50 15.89
CA GLY A 237 -15.77 0.89 16.99
C GLY A 237 -15.15 -0.31 17.75
N THR A 238 -15.88 -1.42 17.87
CA THR A 238 -15.38 -2.66 18.49
C THR A 238 -14.30 -3.29 17.64
N TRP A 239 -14.49 -3.32 16.32
CA TRP A 239 -13.51 -3.80 15.34
C TRP A 239 -12.21 -3.01 15.39
N LEU A 240 -12.29 -1.68 15.27
CA LEU A 240 -11.12 -0.81 15.32
C LEU A 240 -10.40 -0.91 16.67
N LYS A 241 -11.13 -1.03 17.79
CA LYS A 241 -10.54 -1.24 19.12
C LYS A 241 -9.79 -2.58 19.21
N SER A 242 -10.37 -3.66 18.67
CA SER A 242 -9.72 -4.98 18.61
C SER A 242 -8.40 -4.90 17.81
N LEU A 243 -8.42 -4.28 16.64
CA LEU A 243 -7.24 -4.08 15.79
C LEU A 243 -6.14 -3.25 16.47
N ARG A 244 -6.50 -2.19 17.22
CA ARG A 244 -5.53 -1.40 17.99
C ARG A 244 -4.84 -2.21 19.09
N ASN A 245 -5.60 -3.05 19.79
CA ASN A 245 -5.05 -3.93 20.82
C ASN A 245 -4.14 -4.99 20.20
N ASP A 246 -4.56 -5.56 19.08
CA ASP A 246 -3.79 -6.52 18.32
C ASP A 246 -2.49 -5.93 17.77
N ALA A 247 -2.45 -4.68 17.31
CA ALA A 247 -1.21 -4.06 16.83
C ALA A 247 -0.06 -4.07 17.87
N LYS A 248 -0.40 -4.06 19.17
CA LYS A 248 0.56 -4.14 20.28
C LYS A 248 0.99 -5.56 20.64
N THR A 249 0.09 -6.52 20.44
CA THR A 249 0.21 -7.88 20.99
C THR A 249 0.39 -8.96 19.93
N ARG A 250 0.09 -8.64 18.67
CA ARG A 250 0.20 -9.48 17.47
C ARG A 250 -0.45 -10.85 17.64
N TYR A 251 -1.65 -10.89 18.20
CA TYR A 251 -2.38 -12.14 18.45
C TYR A 251 -3.32 -12.56 17.32
N MET A 252 -3.61 -11.66 16.39
CA MET A 252 -4.54 -11.86 15.29
C MET A 252 -3.82 -11.65 13.96
N LYS A 253 -4.11 -12.54 13.01
CA LYS A 253 -3.71 -12.45 11.61
C LYS A 253 -4.97 -12.46 10.75
N ILE A 254 -5.02 -11.55 9.79
CA ILE A 254 -6.14 -11.40 8.86
C ILE A 254 -5.59 -11.53 7.46
N GLU A 255 -6.01 -12.58 6.79
CA GLU A 255 -5.60 -12.92 5.43
C GLU A 255 -6.84 -13.01 4.55
N CYS A 256 -6.66 -12.85 3.25
CA CYS A 256 -7.72 -13.00 2.27
C CYS A 256 -7.26 -13.93 1.16
N THR A 257 -8.20 -14.65 0.56
CA THR A 257 -8.09 -15.13 -0.83
C THR A 257 -9.27 -14.58 -1.62
N ALA A 258 -9.10 -14.47 -2.92
CA ALA A 258 -10.15 -14.09 -3.86
C ALA A 258 -10.24 -15.17 -4.93
N ASP A 259 -11.41 -15.79 -5.02
CA ASP A 259 -11.77 -16.64 -6.16
C ASP A 259 -12.16 -15.71 -7.31
N THR A 260 -11.31 -15.66 -8.33
CA THR A 260 -11.48 -14.80 -9.50
C THR A 260 -12.56 -15.30 -10.45
N GLU A 261 -12.88 -16.60 -10.46
CA GLU A 261 -13.97 -17.12 -11.28
C GLU A 261 -15.33 -16.78 -10.67
N SER A 262 -15.49 -17.00 -9.36
CA SER A 262 -16.75 -16.72 -8.67
C SER A 262 -16.87 -15.30 -8.13
N GLN A 263 -15.83 -14.47 -8.27
CA GLN A 263 -15.75 -13.11 -7.74
C GLN A 263 -16.00 -13.07 -6.22
N HIS A 264 -15.58 -14.13 -5.53
CA HIS A 264 -15.91 -14.36 -4.12
C HIS A 264 -14.68 -14.18 -3.23
N LEU A 265 -14.84 -13.39 -2.16
CA LEU A 265 -13.76 -13.14 -1.20
C LEU A 265 -13.87 -14.09 -0.02
N THR A 266 -12.78 -14.71 0.42
CA THR A 266 -12.75 -15.44 1.70
C THR A 266 -11.77 -14.76 2.65
N VAL A 267 -12.28 -14.31 3.80
CA VAL A 267 -11.51 -13.60 4.83
C VAL A 267 -11.19 -14.55 5.99
N TYR A 268 -9.91 -14.81 6.20
CA TYR A 268 -9.41 -15.64 7.28
C TYR A 268 -9.05 -14.77 8.49
N ILE A 269 -9.76 -14.92 9.60
CA ILE A 269 -9.45 -14.29 10.89
C ILE A 269 -8.88 -15.36 11.82
N ARG A 270 -7.56 -15.33 12.00
CA ARG A 270 -6.81 -16.38 12.70
C ARG A 270 -6.16 -15.84 13.97
N PHE A 271 -6.43 -16.49 15.09
CA PHE A 271 -5.88 -16.14 16.40
C PHE A 271 -4.72 -17.07 16.79
N CYS A 272 -3.73 -16.51 17.49
CA CYS A 272 -2.69 -17.31 18.16
C CYS A 272 -3.28 -18.22 19.24
N VAL A 273 -2.51 -19.24 19.64
CA VAL A 273 -2.92 -20.24 20.65
C VAL A 273 -3.35 -19.57 21.95
N GLY A 274 -4.57 -19.83 22.41
CA GLY A 274 -5.13 -19.30 23.65
C GLY A 274 -5.47 -17.81 23.60
N ARG A 275 -5.55 -17.22 22.41
CA ARG A 275 -5.83 -15.78 22.21
C ARG A 275 -7.13 -15.51 21.47
N ALA A 276 -7.89 -16.54 21.11
CA ALA A 276 -9.22 -16.33 20.56
C ALA A 276 -10.14 -15.63 21.57
N PRO A 277 -11.06 -14.76 21.12
CA PRO A 277 -12.13 -14.21 21.94
C PRO A 277 -12.87 -15.31 22.72
N ALA A 278 -13.18 -15.08 23.99
CA ALA A 278 -13.80 -16.08 24.88
C ALA A 278 -15.13 -16.65 24.36
N ILE A 279 -15.82 -15.92 23.46
CA ILE A 279 -17.06 -16.37 22.81
C ILE A 279 -16.82 -17.50 21.79
N ILE A 280 -15.60 -17.61 21.26
CA ILE A 280 -15.17 -18.63 20.30
C ILE A 280 -14.57 -19.79 21.11
N THR A 281 -15.41 -20.75 21.50
CA THR A 281 -14.98 -21.97 22.19
C THR A 281 -14.99 -23.16 21.24
N LYS A 282 -14.14 -24.18 21.47
CA LYS A 282 -14.10 -25.39 20.61
C LYS A 282 -15.47 -26.06 20.44
N ARG A 283 -16.29 -26.10 21.50
CA ARG A 283 -17.62 -26.74 21.48
C ARG A 283 -18.70 -25.89 20.80
N ALA A 284 -18.49 -24.58 20.67
CA ALA A 284 -19.47 -23.64 20.12
C ALA A 284 -18.83 -22.71 19.09
N MET A 285 -17.84 -23.20 18.33
CA MET A 285 -17.00 -22.37 17.47
C MET A 285 -17.83 -21.66 16.40
N HIS A 286 -18.76 -22.36 15.74
CA HIS A 286 -19.67 -21.78 14.75
C HIS A 286 -20.52 -20.64 15.31
N LYS A 287 -21.28 -20.90 16.39
CA LYS A 287 -22.13 -19.88 17.04
C LYS A 287 -21.31 -18.72 17.62
N GLY A 288 -20.12 -19.02 18.14
CA GLY A 288 -19.18 -18.04 18.66
C GLY A 288 -18.60 -17.14 17.58
N ALA A 289 -18.22 -17.72 16.44
CA ALA A 289 -17.71 -17.00 15.27
C ALA A 289 -18.76 -16.06 14.69
N ILE A 290 -20.00 -16.51 14.48
CA ILE A 290 -21.10 -15.65 14.02
C ILE A 290 -21.28 -14.44 14.94
N ARG A 291 -21.39 -14.69 16.25
CA ARG A 291 -21.54 -13.60 17.25
C ARG A 291 -20.35 -12.66 17.26
N TYR A 292 -19.14 -13.19 17.11
CA TYR A 292 -17.92 -12.39 16.99
C TYR A 292 -17.99 -11.49 15.75
N LEU A 293 -18.19 -12.05 14.56
CA LEU A 293 -18.26 -11.31 13.30
C LEU A 293 -19.38 -10.26 13.32
N GLN A 294 -20.55 -10.60 13.86
CA GLN A 294 -21.65 -9.66 14.08
C GLN A 294 -21.25 -8.50 15.00
N SER A 295 -20.60 -8.78 16.13
CA SER A 295 -20.14 -7.73 17.06
C SER A 295 -19.08 -6.79 16.46
N MET A 296 -18.35 -7.26 15.45
CA MET A 296 -17.35 -6.49 14.68
C MET A 296 -17.97 -5.77 13.47
N GLY A 297 -19.28 -5.93 13.22
CA GLY A 297 -19.97 -5.35 12.07
C GLY A 297 -19.63 -6.01 10.73
N LEU A 298 -18.96 -7.16 10.73
CA LEU A 298 -18.47 -7.81 9.50
C LEU A 298 -19.58 -8.54 8.74
N LEU A 299 -20.61 -9.03 9.44
CA LEU A 299 -21.80 -9.60 8.81
C LEU A 299 -22.82 -8.54 8.35
N GLY A 300 -22.60 -7.27 8.69
CA GLY A 300 -23.47 -6.16 8.33
C GLY A 300 -23.06 -5.43 7.04
N MET A 301 -22.01 -5.91 6.37
CA MET A 301 -21.53 -5.32 5.11
C MET A 301 -22.56 -5.49 4.00
N HIS A 302 -22.70 -4.48 3.15
CA HIS A 302 -23.56 -4.47 1.96
C HIS A 302 -23.21 -5.64 1.03
N THR A 303 -21.93 -5.96 0.93
CA THR A 303 -21.40 -7.07 0.15
C THR A 303 -21.32 -8.40 0.91
N SER A 304 -22.00 -8.54 2.05
CA SER A 304 -21.96 -9.74 2.89
C SER A 304 -22.21 -11.06 2.16
N LYS A 305 -22.96 -11.06 1.05
CA LYS A 305 -23.22 -12.26 0.24
C LYS A 305 -22.04 -12.72 -0.64
N ALA A 306 -21.07 -11.84 -0.89
CA ALA A 306 -19.89 -12.10 -1.71
C ALA A 306 -18.63 -12.30 -0.85
N VAL A 307 -18.81 -12.56 0.44
CA VAL A 307 -17.71 -12.78 1.38
C VAL A 307 -17.98 -13.90 2.36
N ASP A 308 -17.06 -14.85 2.41
CA ASP A 308 -17.03 -15.88 3.43
C ASP A 308 -16.00 -15.54 4.50
N PHE A 309 -16.26 -15.99 5.71
CA PHE A 309 -15.33 -15.80 6.82
C PHE A 309 -14.86 -17.13 7.37
N VAL A 310 -13.55 -17.31 7.45
CA VAL A 310 -12.93 -18.44 8.14
C VAL A 310 -12.36 -17.94 9.45
N VAL A 311 -12.97 -18.31 10.57
CA VAL A 311 -12.52 -17.89 11.90
C VAL A 311 -11.87 -19.06 12.61
N GLY A 312 -10.63 -18.88 13.07
CA GLY A 312 -9.89 -19.99 13.67
C GLY A 312 -8.87 -19.61 14.74
N GLU A 313 -8.51 -20.59 15.56
CA GLU A 313 -7.48 -20.49 16.58
C GLU A 313 -6.38 -21.53 16.33
N ALA A 314 -5.12 -21.10 16.39
CA ALA A 314 -3.98 -21.98 16.23
C ALA A 314 -3.97 -23.06 17.32
N ILE A 315 -3.59 -24.29 16.95
CA ILE A 315 -3.56 -25.43 17.87
C ILE A 315 -2.16 -25.74 18.43
N GLY A 316 -1.16 -24.91 18.10
CA GLY A 316 0.25 -25.12 18.47
C GLY A 316 0.93 -26.26 17.70
N LYS A 317 0.27 -26.78 16.66
CA LYS A 317 0.85 -27.75 15.72
C LYS A 317 1.15 -27.03 14.40
N PHE A 318 2.10 -27.59 13.65
CA PHE A 318 2.47 -27.11 12.34
C PHE A 318 2.37 -28.27 11.35
N THR A 319 1.90 -27.97 10.14
CA THR A 319 1.85 -28.89 9.00
C THR A 319 2.81 -28.40 7.92
N ARG A 320 3.39 -29.33 7.16
CA ARG A 320 4.16 -28.96 5.97
C ARG A 320 3.20 -28.42 4.92
N HIS A 321 3.59 -27.35 4.23
CA HIS A 321 2.85 -26.85 3.08
C HIS A 321 2.68 -27.95 2.02
N ALA A 322 1.48 -28.09 1.45
CA ALA A 322 1.17 -29.16 0.49
C ALA A 322 2.07 -29.12 -0.75
N GLN A 323 2.45 -27.92 -1.20
CA GLN A 323 3.33 -27.70 -2.36
C GLN A 323 4.82 -27.98 -2.09
N GLY A 324 5.19 -28.60 -0.96
CA GLY A 324 6.56 -29.09 -0.74
C GLY A 324 7.63 -28.02 -0.50
N CYS A 325 7.27 -26.74 -0.37
CA CYS A 325 8.21 -25.62 -0.18
C CYS A 325 8.96 -25.61 1.17
N GLY A 326 8.76 -26.62 2.03
CA GLY A 326 9.44 -26.76 3.32
C GLY A 326 8.95 -25.79 4.40
N VAL A 327 8.08 -24.84 4.06
CA VAL A 327 7.49 -23.89 5.02
C VAL A 327 6.49 -24.61 5.92
N LEU A 328 6.65 -24.42 7.22
CA LEU A 328 5.73 -24.92 8.24
C LEU A 328 4.57 -23.92 8.40
N VAL A 329 3.35 -24.39 8.17
CA VAL A 329 2.13 -23.61 8.33
C VAL A 329 1.47 -23.99 9.66
N PRO A 330 1.08 -23.02 10.51
CA PRO A 330 0.32 -23.33 11.72
C PRO A 330 -0.99 -24.04 11.36
N SER A 331 -1.36 -25.05 12.14
CA SER A 331 -2.67 -25.68 12.03
C SER A 331 -3.69 -24.95 12.92
N TYR A 332 -4.94 -24.87 12.45
CA TYR A 332 -6.01 -24.14 13.13
C TYR A 332 -7.21 -25.05 13.41
N ASN A 333 -7.85 -24.85 14.56
CA ASN A 333 -9.26 -25.19 14.70
C ASN A 333 -10.02 -24.02 14.10
N GLN A 334 -10.68 -24.21 12.97
CA GLN A 334 -11.35 -23.13 12.26
C GLN A 334 -12.74 -23.56 11.80
N ILE A 335 -13.61 -22.57 11.65
CA ILE A 335 -14.95 -22.73 11.09
C ILE A 335 -15.14 -21.73 9.97
N GLU A 336 -15.78 -22.18 8.91
CA GLU A 336 -16.22 -21.35 7.80
C GLU A 336 -17.65 -20.88 8.05
N ILE A 337 -17.88 -19.58 7.84
CA ILE A 337 -19.16 -18.91 7.95
C ILE A 337 -19.45 -18.33 6.57
N ALA A 338 -20.41 -18.96 5.89
CA ALA A 338 -20.81 -18.52 4.56
C ALA A 338 -21.46 -17.12 4.63
N GLY A 339 -21.17 -16.26 3.66
CA GLY A 339 -21.76 -14.92 3.55
C GLY A 339 -23.29 -14.91 3.45
N THR A 340 -23.86 -16.00 2.95
CA THR A 340 -25.32 -16.20 2.84
C THR A 340 -26.01 -16.63 4.14
N THR A 341 -25.25 -16.82 5.23
CA THR A 341 -25.79 -17.27 6.51
C THR A 341 -26.83 -16.28 7.03
N LYS A 342 -28.10 -16.69 7.05
CA LYS A 342 -29.20 -15.87 7.58
C LYS A 342 -28.94 -15.52 9.04
N MET A 343 -28.94 -14.23 9.35
CA MET A 343 -28.90 -13.76 10.73
C MET A 343 -30.09 -14.35 11.51
N PRO A 344 -29.89 -14.87 12.73
CA PRO A 344 -30.99 -15.27 13.59
C PRO A 344 -31.92 -14.06 13.81
N SER A 345 -33.16 -14.19 13.36
CA SER A 345 -34.21 -13.15 13.44
C SER A 345 -34.45 -12.62 14.85
N ASP A 346 -34.05 -13.38 15.87
CA ASP A 346 -34.33 -13.11 17.28
C ASP A 346 -33.50 -11.96 17.89
N SER A 347 -32.64 -11.29 17.11
CA SER A 347 -31.69 -10.29 17.62
C SER A 347 -32.09 -8.82 17.36
N LEU A 348 -33.12 -8.55 16.56
CA LEU A 348 -33.49 -7.20 16.12
C LEU A 348 -34.40 -6.43 17.11
N GLY A 349 -34.64 -6.98 18.30
CA GLY A 349 -35.66 -6.45 19.22
C GLY A 349 -35.30 -5.19 20.03
N VAL A 350 -34.03 -4.79 20.17
CA VAL A 350 -33.69 -3.76 21.18
C VAL A 350 -32.43 -2.95 20.83
N MET A 351 -32.41 -2.14 19.76
CA MET A 351 -31.39 -1.06 19.61
C MET A 351 -31.89 0.20 18.88
N SER A 352 -33.18 0.53 19.01
CA SER A 352 -33.71 1.85 18.60
C SER A 352 -33.72 2.79 19.80
N SER A 353 -32.55 3.32 20.16
CA SER A 353 -32.46 4.54 20.96
C SER A 353 -31.26 5.33 20.45
N THR A 354 -31.47 6.06 19.37
CA THR A 354 -30.61 7.17 18.98
C THR A 354 -31.06 8.43 19.75
N PRO A 355 -30.12 9.20 20.34
CA PRO A 355 -30.39 10.54 20.86
C PRO A 355 -30.57 11.57 19.75
#